data_AF-A0A957MW25-F1
#
_entry.id   AF-A0A957MW25-F1
#
_cell.length_a   1.000
_cell.length_b   1.000
_cell.length_c   1.000
_cell.angle_alpha   90.00
_cell.angle_beta   90.00
_cell.angle_gamma   90.00
#
_symmetry.space_group_name_H-M   'P 1'
#
loop_
_entity.id
_entity.type
_entity.pdbx_description
1 polymer ?
#
loop_
_entity_poly.entity_id
_entity_poly.type
_entity_poly.pdbx_seq_one_letter_code
_entity_poly.pdbx_strand_id
1 'polypeptide(L)'
;MRRVFSSKGAYIVASLLVIMAMLLSACAPAATPSGGEAAAEPAAEGQTYRIAFSVPAMSFPFFVHMEKQVRDEAAKMGNVEIITLDGQDDTTKQVADLEGVIAQGYDGLIVSPR
;
A
#
# COMPACT_ATOMS: atom_id res chain seq x y z
N MET A 1 40.18 54.28 -11.03
CA MET A 1 40.24 53.12 -10.12
C MET A 1 38.95 52.32 -10.25
N ARG A 2 38.99 51.14 -10.88
CA ARG A 2 37.86 50.20 -10.96
C ARG A 2 37.74 49.46 -9.62
N ARG A 3 36.67 49.70 -8.84
CA ARG A 3 36.29 48.82 -7.74
C ARG A 3 35.30 47.79 -8.27
N VAL A 4 35.83 46.58 -8.42
CA VAL A 4 35.17 45.34 -8.80
C VAL A 4 34.13 44.99 -7.73
N PHE A 5 32.86 45.24 -8.01
CA PHE A 5 31.77 44.59 -7.26
C PHE A 5 31.65 43.15 -7.77
N SER A 6 31.93 42.21 -6.87
CA SER A 6 32.08 40.78 -7.14
C SER A 6 30.85 40.18 -7.83
N SER A 7 31.06 39.64 -9.03
CA SER A 7 30.03 38.99 -9.87
C SER A 7 29.34 37.80 -9.19
N LYS A 8 29.96 37.21 -8.16
CA LYS A 8 29.42 36.07 -7.39
C LYS A 8 28.13 36.40 -6.64
N GLY A 9 27.97 37.64 -6.17
CA GLY A 9 26.76 38.09 -5.48
C GLY A 9 25.56 38.25 -6.42
N ALA A 10 25.82 38.70 -7.65
CA ALA A 10 24.78 38.80 -8.68
C ALA A 10 24.26 37.41 -9.10
N TYR A 11 25.14 36.41 -9.20
CA TYR A 11 24.73 35.03 -9.53
C TYR A 11 23.95 34.32 -8.41
N ILE A 12 24.26 34.62 -7.13
CA ILE A 12 23.51 34.06 -5.99
C ILE A 12 22.11 34.67 -5.91
N VAL A 13 21.98 35.99 -6.09
CA VAL A 13 20.68 36.68 -6.12
C VAL A 13 19.86 36.27 -7.34
N ALA A 14 20.49 36.12 -8.52
CA ALA A 14 19.83 35.61 -9.72
C ALA A 14 19.38 34.15 -9.57
N SER A 15 20.17 33.29 -8.92
CA SER A 15 19.80 31.89 -8.68
C SER A 15 18.67 31.75 -7.65
N LEU A 16 18.65 32.59 -6.60
CA LEU A 16 17.54 32.62 -5.63
C LEU A 16 16.24 33.13 -6.25
N LEU A 17 16.30 34.10 -7.16
CA LEU A 17 15.13 34.62 -7.89
C LEU A 17 14.53 33.57 -8.85
N VAL A 18 15.37 32.75 -9.49
CA VAL A 18 14.90 31.65 -10.35
C VAL A 18 14.23 30.53 -9.55
N ILE A 19 14.77 30.18 -8.38
CA ILE A 19 14.19 29.15 -7.49
C ILE A 19 12.85 29.63 -6.88
N MET A 20 12.75 30.90 -6.49
CA MET A 20 11.51 31.50 -6.00
C MET A 20 10.42 31.58 -7.10
N ALA A 21 10.81 31.80 -8.36
CA ALA A 21 9.88 31.82 -9.49
C ALA A 21 9.30 30.43 -9.83
N MET A 22 10.03 29.34 -9.55
CA MET A 22 9.53 27.98 -9.74
C MET A 22 8.51 27.55 -8.67
N LEU A 23 8.56 28.15 -7.48
CA LEU A 23 7.65 27.83 -6.37
C LEU A 23 6.25 28.48 -6.52
N LEU A 24 6.11 29.53 -7.34
CA LEU A 24 4.83 30.22 -7.55
C LEU A 24 3.98 29.65 -8.71
N SER A 25 4.51 28.71 -9.51
CA SER A 25 3.77 28.10 -10.62
C SER A 25 2.89 26.91 -10.21
N ALA A 26 2.86 26.55 -8.91
CA ALA A 26 2.09 25.41 -8.41
C ALA A 26 0.68 25.76 -7.91
N CYS A 27 0.24 27.03 -8.03
CA CYS A 27 -1.11 27.44 -7.69
C CYS A 27 -1.69 28.33 -8.79
N ALA A 28 -2.01 27.72 -9.94
CA ALA A 28 -2.91 28.29 -10.92
C ALA A 28 -4.29 27.63 -10.75
N PRO A 29 -5.40 28.38 -10.59
CA PRO A 29 -6.73 27.78 -10.68
C PRO A 29 -6.93 27.30 -12.12
N ALA A 30 -7.19 26.01 -12.28
CA ALA A 30 -7.51 25.42 -13.57
C ALA A 30 -8.69 26.18 -14.19
N ALA A 31 -8.45 26.74 -15.37
CA ALA A 31 -9.51 27.28 -16.21
C ALA A 31 -10.52 26.18 -16.52
N THR A 32 -11.80 26.48 -16.37
CA THR A 32 -12.93 25.67 -16.80
C THR A 32 -12.87 25.44 -18.32
N PRO A 33 -12.78 24.19 -18.81
CA PRO A 33 -13.30 23.85 -20.12
C PRO A 33 -14.79 23.49 -19.95
N SER A 34 -15.63 24.34 -20.50
CA SER A 34 -17.01 23.98 -20.84
C SER A 34 -16.98 22.96 -21.97
N GLY A 35 -17.56 21.78 -21.77
CA GLY A 35 -17.79 20.79 -22.83
C GLY A 35 -17.46 19.37 -22.38
N GLY A 36 -18.48 18.53 -22.30
CA GLY A 36 -18.42 17.19 -21.75
C GLY A 36 -17.41 16.27 -22.43
N GLU A 37 -16.64 15.56 -21.62
CA GLU A 37 -16.80 14.13 -21.40
C GLU A 37 -16.17 13.89 -20.03
N ALA A 38 -16.92 13.31 -19.09
CA ALA A 38 -16.35 12.92 -17.81
C ALA A 38 -15.33 11.82 -18.08
N ALA A 39 -14.07 12.22 -18.25
CA ALA A 39 -12.95 11.31 -18.15
C ALA A 39 -13.06 10.72 -16.75
N ALA A 40 -13.54 9.48 -16.67
CA ALA A 40 -13.53 8.71 -15.45
C ALA A 40 -12.08 8.77 -14.92
N GLU A 41 -11.90 9.33 -13.72
CA GLU A 41 -10.67 9.06 -12.98
C GLU A 41 -10.45 7.54 -13.03
N PRO A 42 -9.22 7.06 -13.30
CA PRO A 42 -8.95 5.64 -13.16
C PRO A 42 -9.42 5.28 -11.76
N ALA A 43 -10.39 4.35 -11.67
CA ALA A 43 -10.84 3.83 -10.40
C ALA A 43 -9.57 3.45 -9.64
N ALA A 44 -9.32 4.10 -8.49
CA ALA A 44 -8.20 3.73 -7.66
C ALA A 44 -8.29 2.23 -7.46
N GLU A 45 -7.32 1.48 -7.98
CA GLU A 45 -7.23 0.05 -7.74
C GLU A 45 -7.22 -0.10 -6.23
N GLY A 46 -8.34 -0.59 -5.67
CA GLY A 46 -8.54 -0.65 -4.24
C GLY A 46 -7.40 -1.45 -3.62
N GLN A 47 -6.87 -0.98 -2.49
CA GLN A 47 -5.83 -1.70 -1.76
C GLN A 47 -6.25 -3.16 -1.57
N THR A 48 -5.42 -4.09 -2.02
CA THR A 48 -5.59 -5.52 -1.78
C THR A 48 -4.93 -5.88 -0.47
N TYR A 49 -5.69 -6.50 0.44
CA TYR A 49 -5.20 -6.94 1.75
C TYR A 49 -4.81 -8.41 1.71
N ARG A 50 -3.56 -8.71 2.06
CA ARG A 50 -3.03 -10.07 2.18
C ARG A 50 -3.21 -10.55 3.61
N ILE A 51 -4.11 -11.50 3.82
CA ILE A 51 -4.47 -12.02 5.14
C ILE A 51 -4.07 -13.49 5.24
N ALA A 52 -3.39 -13.86 6.33
CA ALA A 52 -3.05 -15.25 6.60
C ALA A 52 -4.07 -15.89 7.57
N PHE A 53 -4.63 -17.04 7.19
CA PHE A 53 -5.53 -17.84 8.00
C PHE A 53 -4.79 -19.06 8.55
N SER A 54 -4.46 -19.05 9.84
CA SER A 54 -3.69 -20.09 10.52
C SER A 54 -4.58 -20.95 11.40
N VAL A 55 -4.53 -22.27 11.18
CA VAL A 55 -5.36 -23.27 11.90
C VAL A 55 -4.50 -24.42 12.43
N PRO A 56 -4.95 -25.14 13.48
CA PRO A 56 -4.21 -26.25 14.06
C PRO A 56 -3.88 -27.36 13.05
N ALA A 57 -4.85 -27.82 12.27
CA ALA A 57 -4.63 -28.80 11.20
C ALA A 57 -5.78 -28.82 10.18
N MET A 58 -5.46 -28.93 8.89
CA MET A 58 -6.46 -29.15 7.83
C MET A 58 -7.01 -30.58 7.80
N SER A 59 -6.45 -31.49 8.60
CA SER A 59 -7.01 -32.83 8.83
C SER A 59 -8.30 -32.79 9.66
N PHE A 60 -8.59 -31.71 10.39
CA PHE A 60 -9.83 -31.54 11.14
C PHE A 60 -10.92 -30.92 10.25
N PRO A 61 -12.07 -31.61 10.02
CA PRO A 61 -13.11 -31.14 9.11
C PRO A 61 -13.69 -29.76 9.44
N PHE A 62 -13.65 -29.37 10.72
CA PHE A 62 -14.05 -28.04 11.16
C PHE A 62 -13.25 -26.93 10.45
N PHE A 63 -11.92 -27.07 10.36
CA PHE A 63 -11.07 -26.05 9.74
C PHE A 63 -11.16 -26.06 8.22
N VAL A 64 -11.45 -27.21 7.59
CA VAL A 64 -11.80 -27.26 6.16
C VAL A 64 -13.05 -26.45 5.87
N HIS A 65 -14.08 -26.57 6.73
CA HIS A 65 -15.30 -25.79 6.59
C HIS A 65 -15.06 -24.29 6.81
N MET A 66 -14.28 -23.92 7.83
CA MET A 66 -13.93 -22.53 8.09
C MET A 66 -13.12 -21.91 6.94
N GLU A 67 -12.12 -22.62 6.41
CA GLU A 67 -11.32 -22.13 5.28
C GLU A 67 -12.22 -21.75 4.11
N LYS A 68 -13.17 -22.64 3.76
CA LYS A 68 -14.13 -22.36 2.69
C LYS A 68 -14.91 -21.07 2.97
N GLN A 69 -15.44 -20.91 4.18
CA GLN A 69 -16.21 -19.71 4.54
C GLN A 69 -15.38 -18.43 4.47
N VAL A 70 -14.13 -18.47 4.97
CA VAL A 70 -13.21 -17.33 4.91
C VAL A 70 -12.89 -16.95 3.47
N ARG A 71 -12.61 -17.93 2.60
CA ARG A 71 -12.36 -17.69 1.17
C ARG A 71 -13.60 -17.16 0.44
N ASP A 72 -14.78 -17.72 0.71
CA ASP A 72 -16.03 -17.25 0.12
C ASP A 72 -16.31 -15.79 0.49
N GLU A 73 -16.01 -15.38 1.72
CA GLU A 73 -16.19 -14.00 2.17
C GLU A 73 -15.16 -13.04 1.56
N ALA A 74 -13.88 -13.44 1.52
CA ALA A 74 -12.84 -12.66 0.86
C ALA A 74 -13.14 -12.43 -0.64
N ALA A 75 -13.70 -13.43 -1.32
CA ALA A 75 -14.13 -13.31 -2.71
C ALA A 75 -15.26 -12.30 -2.91
N LYS A 76 -16.21 -12.20 -1.96
CA LYS A 76 -17.28 -11.18 -2.02
C LYS A 76 -16.74 -9.76 -1.82
N MET A 77 -15.71 -9.60 -1.00
CA MET A 77 -15.06 -8.30 -0.78
C MET A 77 -14.27 -7.86 -2.01
N GLY A 78 -13.66 -8.79 -2.75
CA GLY A 78 -12.98 -8.53 -4.02
C GLY A 78 -11.61 -7.85 -3.88
N ASN A 79 -11.19 -7.49 -2.67
CA ASN A 79 -9.89 -6.87 -2.37
C ASN A 79 -9.16 -7.55 -1.20
N VAL A 80 -9.49 -8.80 -0.90
CA VAL A 80 -8.85 -9.59 0.17
C VAL A 80 -8.31 -10.89 -0.41
N GLU A 81 -7.01 -11.12 -0.23
CA GLU A 81 -6.33 -12.37 -0.57
C GLU A 81 -6.10 -13.19 0.68
N ILE A 82 -6.50 -14.47 0.65
CA ILE A 82 -6.35 -15.40 1.78
C ILE A 82 -5.35 -16.50 1.43
N ILE A 83 -4.35 -16.66 2.30
CA ILE A 83 -3.54 -17.88 2.37
C ILE A 83 -3.94 -18.71 3.58
N THR A 84 -3.85 -20.02 3.46
CA THR A 84 -4.11 -20.94 4.57
C THR A 84 -2.80 -21.52 5.06
N LEU A 85 -2.55 -21.40 6.36
CA LEU A 85 -1.40 -21.97 7.04
C LEU A 85 -1.90 -23.18 7.84
N ASP A 86 -1.63 -24.38 7.32
CA ASP A 86 -1.97 -25.64 7.98
C ASP A 86 -0.94 -25.97 9.06
N GLY A 87 -1.29 -25.83 10.33
CA GLY A 87 -0.40 -26.12 11.46
C GLY A 87 0.02 -27.59 11.59
N GLN A 88 -0.63 -28.52 10.88
CA GLN A 88 -0.32 -29.95 10.91
C GLN A 88 -0.24 -30.57 12.31
N ASP A 89 -1.04 -30.06 13.24
CA ASP A 89 -1.03 -30.50 14.64
C ASP A 89 0.35 -30.28 15.30
N ASP A 90 1.08 -29.23 14.90
CA ASP A 90 2.40 -28.86 15.42
C ASP A 90 2.46 -27.36 15.75
N THR A 91 2.61 -27.04 17.04
CA THR A 91 2.68 -25.66 17.52
C THR A 91 3.94 -24.94 17.02
N THR A 92 5.07 -25.63 16.92
CA THR A 92 6.33 -25.05 16.44
C THR A 92 6.22 -24.70 14.97
N LYS A 93 5.63 -25.58 14.16
CA LYS A 93 5.33 -25.28 12.76
C LYS A 93 4.39 -24.08 12.65
N GLN A 94 3.28 -24.07 13.41
CA GLN A 94 2.30 -22.98 13.35
C GLN A 94 2.91 -21.61 13.68
N VAL A 95 3.81 -21.56 14.67
CA VAL A 95 4.57 -20.35 15.01
C VAL A 95 5.50 -19.95 13.87
N ALA A 96 6.28 -20.88 13.32
CA ALA A 96 7.22 -20.59 12.23
C ALA A 96 6.52 -20.07 10.96
N ASP A 97 5.36 -20.64 10.61
CA ASP A 97 4.55 -20.18 9.49
C ASP A 97 4.05 -18.74 9.72
N LEU A 98 3.61 -18.42 10.94
CA LEU A 98 3.17 -17.08 11.33
C LEU A 98 4.31 -16.06 11.28
N GLU A 99 5.49 -16.40 11.79
CA GLU A 99 6.70 -15.57 11.69
C GLU A 99 7.06 -15.30 10.22
N GLY A 100 6.94 -16.32 9.37
CA GLY A 100 7.19 -16.19 7.93
C GLY A 100 6.27 -15.17 7.26
N VAL A 101 4.97 -15.20 7.53
CA VAL A 101 4.01 -14.25 6.92
C VAL A 101 4.13 -12.84 7.52
N ILE A 102 4.50 -12.72 8.79
CA ILE A 102 4.83 -11.42 9.41
C ILE A 102 6.04 -10.81 8.71
N ALA A 103 7.10 -11.59 8.48
CA ALA A 103 8.29 -11.13 7.78
C ALA A 103 8.01 -10.75 6.31
N GLN A 104 7.02 -11.39 5.68
CA GLN A 104 6.55 -11.07 4.32
C GLN A 104 5.59 -9.87 4.26
N GLY A 105 5.30 -9.23 5.40
CA GLY A 105 4.45 -8.05 5.47
C GLY A 105 2.99 -8.33 5.09
N TYR A 106 2.42 -9.43 5.57
CA TYR A 106 0.97 -9.64 5.46
C TYR A 106 0.23 -8.60 6.30
N ASP A 107 -0.92 -8.13 5.79
CA ASP A 107 -1.69 -7.04 6.37
C ASP A 107 -2.51 -7.47 7.60
N GLY A 108 -2.72 -8.78 7.77
CA GLY A 108 -3.45 -9.31 8.91
C GLY A 108 -3.36 -10.82 9.08
N LEU A 109 -3.70 -11.25 10.29
CA LEU A 109 -3.65 -12.64 10.72
C LEU A 109 -5.00 -13.02 11.34
N ILE A 110 -5.52 -14.17 10.93
CA ILE A 110 -6.65 -14.85 11.57
C ILE A 110 -6.07 -16.15 12.15
N VAL A 111 -6.06 -16.28 13.47
CA VAL A 111 -5.37 -17.39 14.14
C VAL A 111 -6.35 -18.18 15.00
N SER A 112 -6.44 -19.48 14.75
CA SER A 112 -6.92 -20.46 15.71
C SER A 112 -5.70 -21.15 16.32
N PRO A 113 -5.33 -20.85 17.57
CA PRO A 113 -4.19 -21.48 18.22
C PRO A 113 -4.39 -22.99 18.33
N ARG A 114 -3.30 -23.72 18.16
CA ARG A 114 -3.21 -25.12 18.56
C ARG A 114 -3.07 -25.26 20.08
#